data_AF-A0AAD9G3F3-F1
#
_entry.id   AF-A0AAD9G3F3-F1
#
_cell.length_a   1.000
_cell.length_b   1.000
_cell.length_c   1.000
_cell.angle_alpha   90.00
_cell.angle_beta   90.00
_cell.angle_gamma   90.00
#
_symmetry.space_group_name_H-M   'P 1'
#
loop_
_entity.id
_entity.type
_entity.pdbx_description
1 polymer ?
#
loop_
_entity_poly.entity_id
_entity_poly.type
_entity_poly.pdbx_seq_one_letter_code
_entity_poly.pdbx_strand_id
1 'polypeptide(L)'
;MMFAWYFPKNFWDGGPKSRHNWASMVLWIDNPAFETPKLIGASFSQQVHKNIRGIEYEKEPYNKLAAIPPKSFIDGSNVSTRVAHTFADQVGWIGLKFTDLEGEYQDLIMWNQLTDQPWSLLISVMFRFRSPTRTLKLR
;
A
#
# COMPACT_ATOMS: atom_id res chain seq x y z
N MET A 1 -1.24 -1.19 -13.00
CA MET A 1 -0.01 -1.70 -12.33
C MET A 1 -0.23 -1.74 -10.83
N MET A 2 0.45 -2.62 -10.08
CA MET A 2 0.39 -2.65 -8.62
C MET A 2 1.79 -2.49 -8.02
N PHE A 3 1.89 -1.64 -7.02
CA PHE A 3 3.09 -1.39 -6.22
C PHE A 3 2.81 -1.75 -4.77
N ALA A 4 3.82 -2.21 -4.04
CA ALA A 4 3.71 -2.54 -2.63
C ALA A 4 4.98 -2.13 -1.88
N TRP A 5 4.80 -1.65 -0.65
CA TRP A 5 5.87 -1.30 0.28
C TRP A 5 5.68 -2.04 1.60
N TYR A 6 6.79 -2.46 2.17
CA TYR A 6 6.86 -3.04 3.50
C TYR A 6 7.48 -2.05 4.48
N PHE A 7 6.83 -1.86 5.62
CA PHE A 7 7.33 -1.10 6.74
C PHE A 7 7.44 -2.00 7.97
N PRO A 8 8.56 -1.98 8.73
CA PRO A 8 8.71 -2.83 9.91
C PRO A 8 7.69 -2.57 11.04
N LYS A 9 7.04 -1.41 11.04
CA LYS A 9 6.15 -0.93 12.10
C LYS A 9 4.91 -0.26 11.51
N ASN A 10 3.77 -0.43 12.18
CA ASN A 10 2.51 0.23 11.87
C ASN A 10 2.13 1.23 12.97
N PHE A 11 1.41 2.28 12.59
CA PHE A 11 1.05 3.38 13.48
C PHE A 11 -0.45 3.71 13.41
N TRP A 12 -0.98 4.10 14.56
CA TRP A 12 -2.30 4.69 14.69
C TRP A 12 -2.20 5.89 15.64
N ASP A 13 -2.73 7.02 15.22
CA ASP A 13 -2.80 8.24 16.04
C ASP A 13 -1.41 8.67 16.56
N GLY A 14 -0.42 8.73 15.65
CA GLY A 14 0.98 9.07 15.97
C GLY A 14 1.76 7.99 16.75
N GLY A 15 1.08 7.00 17.33
CA GLY A 15 1.68 5.97 18.16
C GLY A 15 1.90 4.64 17.44
N PRO A 16 2.98 3.91 17.74
CA PRO A 16 3.17 2.57 17.20
C PRO A 16 2.14 1.58 17.75
N LYS A 17 1.51 0.78 16.90
CA LYS A 17 0.48 -0.20 17.32
C LYS A 17 0.78 -1.64 16.98
N SER A 18 1.42 -1.91 15.85
CA SER A 18 1.76 -3.28 15.46
C SER A 18 3.10 -3.35 14.75
N ARG A 19 3.66 -4.55 14.72
CA ARG A 19 4.79 -4.87 13.85
C ARG A 19 4.26 -5.25 12.48
N HIS A 20 5.05 -4.95 11.45
CA HIS A 20 4.78 -5.26 10.05
C HIS A 20 3.57 -4.46 9.52
N ASN A 21 3.83 -3.58 8.56
CA ASN A 21 2.80 -2.94 7.76
C ASN A 21 3.10 -3.15 6.28
N TRP A 22 2.09 -3.55 5.54
CA TRP A 22 2.13 -3.60 4.08
C TRP A 22 1.17 -2.54 3.57
N ALA A 23 1.65 -1.72 2.64
CA ALA A 23 0.82 -0.78 1.92
C ALA A 23 0.96 -1.02 0.43
N SER A 24 -0.13 -0.95 -0.32
CA SER A 24 -0.14 -1.13 -1.76
C SER A 24 -0.89 -0.02 -2.49
N MET A 25 -0.45 0.25 -3.71
CA MET A 25 -1.07 1.16 -4.65
C MET A 25 -1.37 0.41 -5.94
N VAL A 26 -2.60 0.51 -6.43
CA VAL A 26 -2.94 0.14 -7.80
C VAL A 26 -3.01 1.43 -8.61
N LEU A 27 -2.16 1.54 -9.63
CA LEU A 27 -2.15 2.66 -10.56
C LEU A 27 -2.88 2.27 -11.84
N TRP A 28 -3.88 3.05 -12.20
CA TRP A 28 -4.70 2.86 -13.40
C TRP A 28 -4.19 3.75 -14.52
N ILE A 29 -4.00 3.15 -15.69
CA ILE A 29 -3.56 3.81 -16.92
C ILE A 29 -4.62 3.66 -18.00
N ASP A 30 -4.61 4.57 -18.97
CA ASP A 30 -5.55 4.55 -20.09
C ASP A 30 -5.29 3.39 -21.06
N ASN A 31 -4.13 3.36 -21.71
CA ASN A 31 -3.76 2.40 -22.73
C ASN A 31 -2.29 1.99 -22.58
N PRO A 32 -2.00 0.71 -22.24
CA PRO A 32 -0.64 0.22 -22.09
C PRO A 32 0.16 0.14 -23.41
N ALA A 33 -0.50 0.27 -24.57
CA ALA A 33 0.18 0.22 -25.87
C ALA A 33 0.85 1.55 -26.27
N PHE A 34 0.59 2.64 -25.55
CA PHE A 34 1.25 3.92 -25.79
C PHE A 34 2.66 3.94 -25.19
N GLU A 35 3.60 4.61 -25.85
CA GLU A 35 4.96 4.82 -25.32
C GLU A 35 4.93 5.55 -23.97
N THR A 36 3.97 6.47 -23.80
CA THR A 36 3.74 7.21 -22.56
C THR A 36 2.27 7.11 -22.14
N PRO A 37 1.86 6.03 -21.45
CA PRO A 37 0.49 5.88 -20.97
C PRO A 37 0.12 6.99 -19.98
N LYS A 38 -1.13 7.46 -20.03
CA LYS A 38 -1.64 8.47 -19.11
C LYS A 38 -2.14 7.81 -17.84
N LEU A 39 -1.75 8.35 -16.68
CA LEU A 39 -2.34 7.94 -15.41
C LEU A 39 -3.76 8.51 -15.28
N ILE A 40 -4.75 7.63 -15.09
CA ILE A 40 -6.18 8.00 -15.01
C ILE A 40 -6.77 7.85 -13.61
N GLY A 41 -6.06 7.19 -12.69
CA GLY A 41 -6.54 7.03 -11.33
C GLY A 41 -5.61 6.15 -10.49
N ALA A 42 -5.93 6.06 -9.21
CA ALA A 42 -5.20 5.20 -8.28
C ALA A 42 -6.13 4.61 -7.21
N SER A 43 -5.76 3.44 -6.69
CA SER A 43 -6.38 2.86 -5.52
C SER A 43 -5.32 2.62 -4.45
N PHE A 44 -5.52 3.15 -3.24
CA PHE A 44 -4.63 2.95 -2.11
C PHE A 44 -5.22 1.94 -1.13
N SER A 45 -4.42 0.95 -0.72
CA SER A 45 -4.81 0.03 0.34
C SER A 45 -5.09 0.79 1.64
N GLN A 46 -6.11 0.37 2.37
CA GLN A 46 -6.46 0.95 3.67
C GLN A 46 -6.62 -0.12 4.74
N GLN A 47 -6.30 0.26 5.97
CA GLN A 47 -6.61 -0.56 7.13
C GLN A 47 -8.13 -0.57 7.34
N VAL A 48 -8.72 -1.77 7.33
CA VAL A 48 -10.16 -2.04 7.45
C VAL A 48 -10.59 -2.44 8.88
N HIS A 49 -9.77 -2.13 9.89
CA HIS A 49 -10.06 -2.56 11.27
C HIS A 49 -11.48 -2.16 11.70
N LYS A 50 -12.26 -3.18 12.08
CA LYS A 50 -13.70 -3.12 12.32
C LYS A 50 -14.14 -2.43 13.61
N ASN A 51 -13.24 -1.82 14.38
CA ASN A 51 -13.59 -1.31 15.70
C ASN A 51 -12.85 -0.03 16.09
N ILE A 52 -13.32 1.11 15.57
CA ILE A 52 -12.99 2.39 16.20
C ILE A 52 -14.04 2.60 17.29
N ARG A 53 -13.63 2.45 18.56
CA ARG A 53 -14.46 2.75 19.75
C ARG A 53 -15.83 2.04 19.79
N GLY A 54 -15.89 0.79 19.30
CA GLY A 54 -17.10 -0.04 19.37
C GLY A 54 -18.15 0.26 18.29
N ILE A 55 -17.86 1.12 17.32
CA ILE A 55 -18.71 1.34 16.16
C ILE A 55 -18.13 0.56 14.97
N GLU A 56 -18.91 -0.38 14.45
CA GLU A 56 -18.57 -1.12 13.24
C GLU A 56 -18.88 -0.25 12.03
N TYR A 57 -17.86 0.05 11.23
CA TYR A 57 -18.02 0.68 9.93
C TYR A 57 -17.54 -0.30 8.87
N GLU A 58 -18.36 -0.53 7.85
CA GLU A 58 -17.92 -1.19 6.63
C GLU A 58 -17.04 -0.21 5.86
N LYS A 59 -15.74 -0.54 5.79
CA LYS A 59 -14.76 0.25 5.07
C LYS A 59 -14.19 -0.60 3.95
N GLU A 60 -14.27 -0.07 2.73
CA GLU A 60 -13.64 -0.68 1.57
C GLU A 60 -12.13 -0.86 1.80
N PRO A 61 -11.55 -2.00 1.37
CA PRO A 61 -10.13 -2.26 1.53
C PRO A 61 -9.23 -1.30 0.74
N TYR A 62 -9.80 -0.60 -0.24
CA TYR A 62 -9.12 0.38 -1.05
C TYR A 62 -9.90 1.69 -1.12
N ASN A 63 -9.19 2.80 -0.89
CA ASN A 63 -9.66 4.12 -1.30
C ASN A 63 -9.34 4.32 -2.77
N LYS A 64 -10.37 4.60 -3.57
CA LYS A 64 -10.31 4.73 -5.02
C LYS A 64 -10.36 6.22 -5.40
N LEU A 65 -9.39 6.65 -6.18
CA LEU A 65 -9.26 8.01 -6.70
C LEU A 65 -9.39 7.95 -8.22
N ALA A 66 -10.47 8.54 -8.73
CA ALA A 66 -10.77 8.58 -10.17
C ALA A 66 -9.93 9.63 -10.95
N ALA A 67 -9.07 10.36 -10.26
CA ALA A 67 -8.12 11.30 -10.86
C ALA A 67 -6.89 11.44 -9.95
N ILE A 68 -5.73 11.66 -10.55
CA ILE A 68 -4.50 11.94 -9.83
C ILE A 68 -4.40 13.46 -9.59
N PRO A 69 -4.12 13.92 -8.36
CA PRO A 69 -3.96 15.33 -8.07
C PRO A 69 -2.81 15.94 -8.90
N PRO A 70 -3.01 17.05 -9.62
CA PRO A 70 -1.98 17.65 -10.47
C PRO A 70 -0.66 17.95 -9.75
N LYS A 71 -0.74 18.38 -8.48
CA LYS A 71 0.44 18.69 -7.66
C LYS A 71 1.29 17.48 -7.29
N SER A 72 0.76 16.27 -7.42
CA SER A 72 1.50 15.06 -7.07
C SER A 72 2.42 14.58 -8.18
N PHE A 73 2.30 15.13 -9.39
CA PHE A 73 3.15 14.75 -10.50
C PHE A 73 4.58 15.29 -10.35
N ILE A 74 5.55 14.48 -10.76
CA ILE A 74 6.97 14.86 -10.80
C ILE A 74 7.21 15.72 -12.05
N ASP A 75 7.81 16.89 -11.85
CA ASP A 75 8.21 17.85 -12.90
C ASP A 75 7.12 18.19 -13.93
N GLY A 76 5.85 18.20 -13.51
CA GLY A 76 4.72 18.44 -14.41
C GLY A 76 4.50 17.33 -15.45
N SER A 77 5.13 16.17 -15.29
CA SER A 77 4.90 14.99 -16.13
C SER A 77 3.52 14.36 -15.87
N ASN A 78 3.05 13.52 -16.78
CA ASN A 78 1.75 12.83 -16.63
C ASN A 78 1.91 11.33 -16.32
N VAL A 79 3.16 10.90 -16.13
CA VAL A 79 3.58 9.50 -16.07
C VAL A 79 4.21 9.13 -14.73
N SER A 80 4.63 10.13 -13.94
CA SER A 80 5.34 9.95 -12.68
C SER A 80 4.68 10.75 -11.56
N THR A 81 4.41 10.11 -10.42
CA THR A 81 3.67 10.70 -9.29
C THR A 81 4.33 10.34 -7.96
N ARG A 82 4.17 11.21 -6.96
CA ARG A 82 4.72 11.02 -5.61
C ARG A 82 3.63 10.55 -4.64
N VAL A 83 4.01 9.59 -3.79
CA VAL A 83 3.15 9.07 -2.72
C VAL A 83 3.91 9.08 -1.40
N ALA A 84 3.19 9.37 -0.32
CA ALA A 84 3.71 9.35 1.04
C ALA A 84 2.99 8.29 1.87
N HIS A 85 3.75 7.60 2.73
CA HIS A 85 3.20 6.77 3.79
C HIS A 85 3.09 7.57 5.08
N THR A 86 1.90 8.13 5.34
CA THR A 86 1.66 9.09 6.41
C THR A 86 0.20 9.05 6.86
N PHE A 87 -0.12 9.76 7.94
CA PHE A 87 -1.50 9.96 8.36
C PHE A 87 -2.25 10.79 7.30
N ALA A 88 -3.36 10.23 6.82
CA ALA A 88 -4.25 10.89 5.85
C ALA A 88 -5.10 11.97 6.54
N ASP A 89 -5.49 11.71 7.80
CA ASP A 89 -6.21 12.56 8.74
C ASP A 89 -5.43 12.72 10.06
N GLN A 90 -5.88 13.61 10.96
CA GLN A 90 -5.22 13.79 12.27
C GLN A 90 -5.36 12.56 13.19
N VAL A 91 -6.43 11.77 13.00
CA VAL A 91 -6.74 10.59 13.83
C VAL A 91 -7.02 9.41 12.91
N GLY A 92 -6.09 8.46 12.87
CA GLY A 92 -6.26 7.30 12.00
C GLY A 92 -5.05 6.40 11.92
N TRP A 93 -5.21 5.33 11.14
CA TRP A 93 -4.10 4.48 10.74
C TRP A 93 -3.24 5.20 9.71
N ILE A 94 -1.92 5.01 9.80
CA ILE A 94 -1.00 5.43 8.75
C ILE A 94 -1.34 4.70 7.43
N GLY A 95 -1.23 5.40 6.30
CA GLY A 95 -1.57 4.84 5.00
C GLY A 95 -0.91 5.61 3.86
N LEU A 96 -1.23 5.23 2.62
CA LEU A 96 -0.74 5.92 1.44
C LEU A 96 -1.62 7.11 1.09
N LYS A 97 -0.97 8.19 0.65
CA LYS A 97 -1.62 9.34 0.03
C LYS A 97 -0.72 9.94 -1.04
N PHE A 98 -1.31 10.60 -2.03
CA PHE A 98 -0.55 11.47 -2.93
C PHE A 98 0.07 12.64 -2.17
N THR A 99 1.23 13.10 -2.62
CA THR A 99 1.95 14.21 -2.01
C THR A 99 2.64 15.06 -3.07
N ASP A 100 2.86 16.33 -2.77
CA ASP A 100 3.72 17.26 -3.51
C ASP A 100 5.09 17.46 -2.85
N LEU A 101 5.36 16.74 -1.75
CA LEU A 101 6.65 16.75 -1.08
C LEU A 101 7.64 15.90 -1.87
N GLU A 102 8.89 16.38 -1.94
CA GLU A 102 9.97 15.57 -2.48
C GLU A 102 10.25 14.37 -1.58
N GLY A 103 10.63 13.28 -2.24
CA GLY A 103 10.96 12.02 -1.60
C GLY A 103 12.06 11.30 -2.36
N GLU A 104 12.36 10.10 -1.91
CA GLU A 104 13.39 9.27 -2.53
C GLU A 104 12.76 8.28 -3.51
N TYR A 105 13.53 7.86 -4.51
CA TYR A 105 13.21 6.66 -5.29
C TYR A 105 13.57 5.40 -4.51
N GLN A 106 12.85 4.31 -4.77
CA GLN A 106 13.13 3.00 -4.19
C GLN A 106 13.45 2.05 -5.33
N ASP A 107 14.44 1.19 -5.10
CA ASP A 107 14.77 0.13 -6.03
C ASP A 107 13.57 -0.79 -6.21
N LEU A 108 13.07 -0.85 -7.45
CA LEU A 108 11.91 -1.65 -7.81
C LEU A 108 12.35 -3.07 -8.15
N ILE A 109 11.79 -4.04 -7.44
CA ILE A 109 11.83 -5.45 -7.83
C ILE A 109 10.44 -5.89 -8.32
N MET A 110 10.37 -6.33 -9.57
CA MET A 110 9.13 -6.82 -10.16
C MET A 110 8.81 -8.20 -9.64
N TRP A 111 7.51 -8.55 -9.58
CA TRP A 111 7.07 -9.86 -9.11
C TRP A 111 7.76 -11.01 -9.88
N ASN A 112 7.88 -10.90 -11.20
CA ASN A 112 8.53 -11.90 -12.05
C ASN A 112 10.07 -11.93 -11.96
N GLN A 113 10.69 -10.97 -11.27
CA GLN A 113 12.14 -10.94 -11.01
C GLN A 113 12.50 -11.60 -9.67
N LEU A 114 11.51 -11.95 -8.83
CA LEU A 114 11.75 -12.73 -7.63
C LEU A 114 12.19 -14.14 -8.05
N THR A 115 13.44 -14.50 -7.74
CA THR A 115 14.03 -15.82 -8.04
C THR A 115 13.26 -16.97 -7.40
N ASP A 116 13.45 -18.20 -7.90
CA ASP A 116 12.79 -19.49 -7.56
C ASP A 116 12.75 -19.93 -6.08
N GLN A 117 13.00 -19.05 -5.10
CA GLN A 117 12.59 -19.30 -3.73
C GLN A 117 11.09 -19.66 -3.73
N PRO A 118 10.66 -20.71 -3.00
CA PRO A 118 9.28 -21.13 -3.03
C PRO A 118 8.39 -19.94 -2.75
N TRP A 119 7.58 -19.54 -3.73
CA TRP A 119 6.57 -18.49 -3.61
C TRP A 119 5.73 -18.66 -2.32
N SER A 120 5.57 -19.90 -1.88
CA SER A 120 4.96 -20.28 -0.61
C SER A 120 5.66 -19.71 0.64
N LEU A 121 6.99 -19.60 0.66
CA LEU A 121 7.74 -18.99 1.77
C LEU A 121 7.58 -17.47 1.78
N LEU A 122 7.63 -16.80 0.63
CA LEU A 122 7.33 -15.37 0.54
C LEU A 122 5.88 -15.10 0.95
N ILE A 123 4.90 -15.79 0.40
CA ILE A 123 3.48 -15.65 0.80
C ILE A 123 3.29 -15.96 2.30
N SER A 124 3.93 -17.01 2.83
CA SER A 124 3.81 -17.40 4.25
C SER A 124 4.50 -16.43 5.22
N VAL A 125 5.63 -15.83 4.82
CA VAL A 125 6.35 -14.81 5.61
C VAL A 125 5.67 -13.44 5.48
N MET A 126 5.18 -13.09 4.29
CA MET A 126 4.48 -11.82 4.00
C MET A 126 3.07 -11.79 4.61
N PHE A 127 2.36 -12.91 4.62
CA PHE A 127 1.01 -13.07 5.18
C PHE A 127 0.99 -14.01 6.38
N ARG A 128 1.80 -13.72 7.41
CA ARG A 128 1.65 -14.41 8.70
C ARG A 128 0.34 -13.96 9.37
N PHE A 129 -0.79 -14.47 8.88
CA PHE A 129 -2.07 -14.42 9.57
C PHE A 129 -1.90 -15.21 10.86
N ARG A 130 -1.75 -14.49 11.98
CA ARG A 130 -1.92 -15.06 13.30
C ARG A 130 -3.42 -15.33 13.48
N SER A 131 -3.88 -16.47 12.98
CA SER A 131 -5.05 -17.11 13.59
C SER A 131 -4.68 -17.50 15.03
N PRO A 132 -5.49 -17.16 16.05
CA PRO A 132 -5.20 -17.50 17.43
C PRO A 132 -5.62 -18.94 17.69
N THR A 133 -4.85 -19.91 17.20
CA THR A 133 -4.97 -21.28 17.69
C THR A 133 -3.62 -21.97 17.60
N ARG A 134 -2.95 -21.98 18.75
CA ARG A 134 -1.82 -22.87 19.04
C ARG A 134 -2.27 -24.31 18.79
N THR A 135 -1.45 -25.10 18.09
CA THR A 135 -0.91 -26.40 18.56
C THR A 135 0.12 -26.87 17.53
N LEU A 136 1.40 -26.88 17.91
CA LEU A 136 2.46 -27.56 17.16
C LEU A 136 2.35 -29.07 17.44
N LYS A 137 2.25 -29.89 16.39
CA LYS A 137 2.70 -31.29 16.44
C LYS A 137 3.57 -31.56 15.22
N LEU A 138 4.84 -31.81 15.49
CA LEU A 138 5.81 -32.34 14.53
C LEU A 138 5.58 -33.84 14.38
N ARG A 139 5.58 -34.32 13.13
CA ARG A 139 6.13 -35.61 12.72
C ARG A 139 6.91 -35.38 11.44
#